data_AF-A0A3C1LYE9-F1
#
_entry.id   AF-A0A3C1LYE9-F1
#
_cell.length_a   1.000
_cell.length_b   1.000
_cell.length_c   1.000
_cell.angle_alpha   90.00
_cell.angle_beta   90.00
_cell.angle_gamma   90.00
#
_symmetry.space_group_name_H-M   'P 1'
#
loop_
_entity.id
_entity.type
_entity.pdbx_description
1 polymer ?
#
loop_
_entity_poly.entity_id
_entity_poly.type
_entity_poly.pdbx_seq_one_letter_code
_entity_poly.pdbx_strand_id
1 'polypeptide(L)'
;MYIDLNSLDFDDKIFASKIEDMFILCDKNSSVKFSNFLDERQQALAAQIAGKYKHINYCFFTGINDCERAVMCVLPAFADKNQVSAPIKIISVKFRQQDKLTHRDFLGALMALKIKRDSLGDIIVDEGKAYIVCNSIAGEIIVNELKTVGRIGVECFYEDNPI
;
A
#
# COMPACT_ATOMS: atom_id res chain seq x y z
N MET A 1 -13.14 6.74 13.38
CA MET A 1 -13.56 8.09 12.94
C MET A 1 -14.77 7.93 12.03
N TYR A 2 -15.87 8.68 12.24
CA TYR A 2 -17.02 8.68 11.32
C TYR A 2 -16.86 9.84 10.33
N ILE A 3 -16.89 9.55 9.03
CA ILE A 3 -16.70 10.56 7.98
C ILE A 3 -18.07 10.94 7.43
N ASP A 4 -18.38 12.24 7.38
CA ASP A 4 -19.62 12.68 6.75
C ASP A 4 -19.51 12.56 5.22
N LEU A 5 -20.21 11.56 4.66
CA LEU A 5 -20.22 11.29 3.23
C LEU A 5 -20.83 12.43 2.41
N ASN A 6 -21.61 13.32 3.04
CA ASN A 6 -22.19 14.48 2.36
C ASN A 6 -21.21 15.65 2.25
N SER A 7 -20.13 15.66 3.04
CA SER A 7 -19.12 16.73 3.06
C SER A 7 -17.81 16.32 2.38
N LEU A 8 -17.80 15.24 1.58
CA LEU A 8 -16.61 14.79 0.87
C LEU A 8 -16.17 15.82 -0.17
N ASP A 9 -14.85 16.04 -0.23
CA ASP A 9 -14.25 16.80 -1.32
C ASP A 9 -14.28 16.01 -2.65
N PHE A 10 -13.74 16.60 -3.71
CA PHE A 10 -13.76 15.97 -5.03
C PHE A 10 -12.91 14.70 -5.10
N ASP A 11 -11.74 14.70 -4.46
CA ASP A 11 -10.82 13.55 -4.47
C ASP A 11 -11.40 12.38 -3.67
N ASP A 12 -12.06 12.68 -2.57
CA ASP A 12 -12.78 11.72 -1.74
C ASP A 12 -13.96 11.08 -2.49
N LYS A 13 -14.69 11.84 -3.30
CA LYS A 13 -15.77 11.29 -4.13
C LYS A 13 -15.24 10.33 -5.19
N ILE A 14 -14.13 10.68 -5.83
CA ILE A 14 -13.46 9.78 -6.78
C ILE A 14 -12.98 8.52 -6.08
N PHE A 15 -12.35 8.66 -4.92
CA PHE A 15 -11.91 7.53 -4.12
C PHE A 15 -13.08 6.63 -3.71
N ALA A 16 -14.16 7.22 -3.18
CA ALA A 16 -15.36 6.50 -2.75
C ALA A 16 -15.98 5.70 -3.91
N SER A 17 -16.10 6.32 -5.08
CA SER A 17 -16.60 5.64 -6.29
C SER A 17 -15.73 4.44 -6.67
N LYS A 18 -14.40 4.54 -6.59
CA LYS A 18 -13.50 3.41 -6.88
C LYS A 18 -13.68 2.27 -5.88
N ILE A 19 -13.88 2.58 -4.60
CA ILE A 19 -14.14 1.57 -3.58
C ILE A 19 -15.50 0.89 -3.83
N GLU A 20 -16.55 1.66 -4.10
CA GLU A 20 -17.87 1.11 -4.45
C GLU A 20 -17.79 0.19 -5.69
N ASP A 21 -17.06 0.61 -6.72
CA ASP A 21 -16.82 -0.21 -7.91
C ASP A 21 -16.13 -1.54 -7.57
N MET A 22 -15.18 -1.55 -6.63
CA MET A 22 -14.54 -2.80 -6.18
C MET A 22 -15.55 -3.77 -5.56
N PHE A 23 -16.46 -3.29 -4.71
CA PHE A 23 -17.52 -4.12 -4.13
C PHE A 23 -18.47 -4.65 -5.20
N ILE A 24 -18.93 -3.79 -6.11
CA ILE A 24 -19.82 -4.17 -7.21
C ILE A 24 -19.17 -5.25 -8.09
N LEU A 25 -17.89 -5.08 -8.44
CA LEU A 25 -17.15 -6.02 -9.27
C LEU A 25 -16.84 -7.33 -8.54
N CYS A 26 -16.60 -7.29 -7.24
CA CYS A 26 -16.43 -8.49 -6.42
C CYS A 26 -17.73 -9.30 -6.39
N ASP A 27 -18.87 -8.65 -6.16
CA ASP A 27 -20.18 -9.31 -6.12
C ASP A 27 -20.53 -9.95 -7.47
N LYS A 28 -20.41 -9.15 -8.54
CA LYS A 28 -20.77 -9.58 -9.90
C LYS A 28 -19.91 -10.73 -10.41
N ASN A 29 -18.60 -10.68 -10.14
CA ASN A 29 -17.65 -11.61 -10.73
C ASN A 29 -17.16 -12.69 -9.76
N SER A 30 -17.61 -12.67 -8.50
CA SER A 30 -17.16 -13.59 -7.45
C SER A 30 -15.63 -13.68 -7.37
N SER A 31 -14.94 -12.53 -7.49
CA SER A 31 -13.48 -12.46 -7.57
C SER A 31 -12.92 -11.40 -6.64
N VAL A 32 -11.76 -11.71 -6.05
CA VAL A 32 -11.05 -10.81 -5.14
C VAL A 32 -10.61 -9.53 -5.85
N LYS A 33 -10.71 -8.40 -5.16
CA LYS A 33 -10.23 -7.07 -5.61
C LYS A 33 -9.31 -6.46 -4.57
N PHE A 34 -8.30 -5.75 -5.05
CA PHE A 34 -7.35 -5.02 -4.21
C PHE A 34 -7.35 -3.54 -4.57
N SER A 35 -7.26 -2.69 -3.55
CA SER A 35 -7.01 -1.27 -3.74
C SER A 35 -5.52 -0.98 -3.94
N ASN A 36 -5.20 0.28 -4.21
CA ASN A 36 -3.87 0.83 -3.93
C ASN A 36 -3.66 0.97 -2.42
N PHE A 37 -2.46 1.38 -1.98
CA PHE A 37 -2.21 1.70 -0.57
C PHE A 37 -3.02 2.90 -0.11
N LEU A 38 -3.76 2.70 0.97
CA LEU A 38 -4.65 3.66 1.59
C LEU A 38 -3.99 4.24 2.84
N ASP A 39 -4.07 5.55 3.02
CA ASP A 39 -3.79 6.16 4.33
C ASP A 39 -4.91 5.86 5.35
N GLU A 40 -4.68 6.19 6.62
CA GLU A 40 -5.63 5.90 7.71
C GLU A 40 -7.04 6.48 7.44
N ARG A 41 -7.09 7.69 6.88
CA ARG A 41 -8.37 8.38 6.59
C ARG A 41 -9.11 7.69 5.45
N GLN A 42 -8.40 7.30 4.38
CA GLN A 42 -8.94 6.52 3.27
C GLN A 42 -9.42 5.14 3.73
N GLN A 43 -8.70 4.48 4.65
CA GLN A 43 -9.13 3.21 5.24
C GLN A 43 -10.44 3.37 6.02
N ALA A 44 -10.57 4.44 6.82
CA ALA A 44 -11.80 4.75 7.54
C ALA A 44 -12.98 4.99 6.58
N LEU A 45 -12.77 5.76 5.50
CA LEU A 45 -13.78 6.01 4.47
C LEU A 45 -14.18 4.72 3.75
N ALA A 46 -13.21 3.89 3.37
CA ALA A 46 -13.45 2.60 2.72
C ALA A 46 -14.24 1.64 3.62
N ALA A 47 -13.92 1.58 4.92
CA ALA A 47 -14.66 0.78 5.89
C ALA A 47 -16.12 1.27 6.06
N GLN A 48 -16.33 2.58 6.04
CA GLN A 48 -17.69 3.14 6.10
C GLN A 48 -18.50 2.79 4.85
N ILE A 49 -17.89 2.83 3.67
CA ILE A 49 -18.51 2.40 2.40
C ILE A 49 -18.82 0.90 2.44
N ALA A 50 -17.88 0.08 2.94
CA ALA A 50 -18.05 -1.36 3.09
C ALA A 50 -19.29 -1.73 3.91
N GLY A 51 -19.67 -0.91 4.89
CA GLY A 51 -20.88 -1.09 5.70
C GLY A 51 -22.20 -1.14 4.88
N LYS A 52 -22.19 -0.66 3.64
CA LYS A 52 -23.33 -0.78 2.70
C LYS A 52 -23.44 -2.19 2.09
N TYR A 53 -22.35 -2.96 2.05
CA TYR A 53 -22.24 -4.26 1.36
C TYR A 53 -22.13 -5.41 2.37
N LYS A 54 -23.19 -5.64 3.15
CA LYS A 54 -23.19 -6.57 4.30
C LYS A 54 -22.88 -8.03 3.96
N HIS A 55 -23.03 -8.43 2.70
CA HIS A 55 -22.79 -9.80 2.21
C HIS A 55 -21.42 -9.98 1.56
N ILE A 56 -20.56 -8.96 1.55
CA ILE A 56 -19.22 -9.02 0.95
C ILE A 56 -18.21 -8.80 2.07
N ASN A 57 -17.18 -9.64 2.12
CA ASN A 57 -16.14 -9.56 3.12
C ASN A 57 -15.04 -8.59 2.67
N TYR A 58 -14.36 -7.98 3.63
CA TYR A 58 -13.15 -7.21 3.36
C TYR A 58 -12.12 -7.34 4.48
N CYS A 59 -10.85 -7.10 4.16
CA CYS A 59 -9.76 -6.98 5.13
C CYS A 59 -8.70 -5.98 4.62
N PHE A 60 -7.76 -5.62 5.50
CA PHE A 60 -6.64 -4.75 5.18
C PHE A 60 -5.32 -5.50 5.32
N PHE A 61 -4.39 -5.25 4.40
CA PHE A 61 -3.04 -5.81 4.40
C PHE A 61 -2.00 -4.69 4.42
N THR A 62 -1.11 -4.69 5.41
CA THR A 62 -0.11 -3.65 5.63
C THR A 62 1.29 -4.03 5.12
N GLY A 63 1.54 -5.31 4.86
CA GLY A 63 2.84 -5.85 4.44
C GLY A 63 3.73 -6.20 5.62
N ILE A 64 4.11 -5.20 6.42
CA ILE A 64 4.86 -5.38 7.68
C ILE A 64 3.91 -5.11 8.86
N ASN A 65 4.19 -5.74 10.01
CA ASN A 65 3.45 -5.47 11.24
C ASN A 65 3.56 -3.98 11.61
N ASP A 66 2.49 -3.43 12.19
CA ASP A 66 2.41 -2.05 12.67
C ASP A 66 2.60 -0.94 11.62
N CYS A 67 2.54 -1.27 10.32
CA CYS A 67 2.48 -0.26 9.27
C CYS A 67 1.10 0.42 9.21
N GLU A 68 1.10 1.72 8.96
CA GLU A 68 -0.10 2.56 8.95
C GLU A 68 -0.86 2.43 7.64
N ARG A 69 -0.15 2.39 6.51
CA ARG A 69 -0.77 2.31 5.19
C ARG A 69 -1.08 0.87 4.81
N ALA A 70 -2.29 0.64 4.33
CA ALA A 70 -2.79 -0.69 4.01
C ALA A 70 -3.46 -0.78 2.64
N VAL A 71 -3.43 -1.97 2.05
CA VAL A 71 -4.23 -2.33 0.88
C VAL A 71 -5.54 -2.95 1.36
N MET A 72 -6.67 -2.43 0.90
CA MET A 72 -7.97 -3.06 1.08
C MET A 72 -8.08 -4.26 0.14
N CYS A 73 -8.50 -5.39 0.68
CA CYS A 73 -8.92 -6.56 -0.05
C CYS A 73 -10.43 -6.73 0.11
N VAL A 74 -11.15 -6.79 -1.01
CA VAL A 74 -12.58 -7.09 -1.07
C VAL A 74 -12.73 -8.48 -1.65
N LEU A 75 -13.47 -9.35 -0.97
CA LEU A 75 -13.56 -10.77 -1.30
C LEU A 75 -14.99 -11.30 -1.14
N PRO A 76 -15.39 -12.31 -1.93
CA PRO A 76 -16.71 -12.92 -1.80
C PRO A 76 -16.94 -13.52 -0.41
N ALA A 77 -18.20 -13.63 0.03
CA ALA A 77 -18.57 -14.16 1.35
C ALA A 77 -17.97 -15.54 1.66
N PHE A 78 -17.82 -16.37 0.62
CA PHE A 78 -17.33 -17.75 0.73
C PHE A 78 -15.81 -17.88 0.68
N ALA A 79 -15.07 -16.81 0.36
CA ALA A 79 -13.62 -16.86 0.24
C ALA A 79 -12.94 -16.76 1.62
N ASP A 80 -11.92 -17.58 1.85
CA ASP A 80 -11.10 -17.50 3.06
C ASP A 80 -10.03 -16.43 2.91
N LYS A 81 -10.06 -15.41 3.78
CA LYS A 81 -9.05 -14.34 3.82
C LYS A 81 -7.63 -14.86 4.01
N ASN A 82 -7.44 -16.00 4.69
CA ASN A 82 -6.12 -16.57 4.96
C ASN A 82 -5.49 -17.21 3.70
N GLN A 83 -6.30 -17.47 2.68
CA GLN A 83 -5.85 -18.01 1.40
C GLN A 83 -5.59 -16.90 0.36
N VAL A 84 -5.82 -15.63 0.74
CA VAL A 84 -5.59 -14.48 -0.14
C VAL A 84 -4.20 -13.92 0.10
N SER A 85 -3.39 -13.87 -0.94
CA SER A 85 -2.12 -13.16 -0.94
C SER A 85 -2.31 -11.78 -1.55
N ALA A 86 -2.14 -10.74 -0.75
CA ALA A 86 -2.17 -9.36 -1.25
C ALA A 86 -0.98 -9.11 -2.18
N PRO A 87 -1.14 -8.27 -3.22
CA PRO A 87 -0.06 -7.94 -4.16
C PRO A 87 0.95 -6.94 -3.55
N ILE A 88 1.40 -7.22 -2.33
CA ILE A 88 2.36 -6.43 -1.57
C ILE A 88 3.73 -7.10 -1.68
N LYS A 89 4.75 -6.27 -1.86
CA LYS A 89 6.16 -6.63 -1.85
C LYS A 89 6.88 -5.77 -0.84
N ILE A 90 7.95 -6.32 -0.30
CA ILE A 90 8.83 -5.62 0.61
C ILE A 90 10.20 -5.62 -0.02
N ILE A 91 10.76 -4.42 -0.16
CA ILE A 91 12.10 -4.23 -0.68
C ILE A 91 12.99 -3.81 0.47
N SER A 92 14.03 -4.60 0.73
CA SER A 92 15.12 -4.17 1.59
C SER A 92 16.11 -3.36 0.76
N VAL A 93 16.49 -2.20 1.30
CA VAL A 93 17.48 -1.30 0.71
C VAL A 93 18.66 -1.18 1.67
N LYS A 94 19.87 -1.53 1.22
CA LYS A 94 21.10 -1.43 2.01
C LYS A 94 21.93 -0.22 1.60
N PHE A 95 22.52 0.44 2.59
CA PHE A 95 23.45 1.56 2.43
C PHE A 95 24.46 1.58 3.58
N ARG A 96 25.42 2.50 3.54
CA ARG A 96 26.47 2.55 4.56
C ARG A 96 25.90 3.10 5.86
N GLN A 97 26.23 2.49 7.00
CA GLN A 97 25.68 2.88 8.31
C GLN A 97 25.95 4.35 8.71
N GLN A 98 27.04 4.95 8.22
CA GLN A 98 27.33 6.37 8.48
C GLN A 98 26.41 7.34 7.75
N ASP A 99 25.69 6.88 6.72
CA ASP A 99 24.81 7.72 5.93
C ASP A 99 23.44 7.82 6.62
N LYS A 100 23.00 9.05 6.90
CA LYS A 100 21.75 9.33 7.61
C LYS A 100 20.63 9.67 6.63
N LEU A 101 20.14 8.65 5.94
CA LEU A 101 18.96 8.78 5.10
C LEU A 101 17.70 8.83 5.97
N THR A 102 16.71 9.62 5.53
CA THR A 102 15.41 9.75 6.19
C THR A 102 14.30 9.20 5.31
N HIS A 103 13.12 8.97 5.88
CA HIS A 103 11.91 8.63 5.12
C HIS A 103 11.68 9.59 3.94
N ARG A 104 11.92 10.90 4.14
CA ARG A 104 11.72 11.92 3.08
C ARG A 104 12.70 11.75 1.92
N ASP A 105 13.93 11.32 2.17
CA ASP A 105 14.92 11.10 1.13
C ASP A 105 14.53 9.93 0.24
N PHE A 106 14.12 8.82 0.86
CA PHE A 106 13.57 7.67 0.15
C PHE A 106 12.35 8.06 -0.66
N LEU A 107 11.39 8.74 -0.05
CA LEU A 107 10.19 9.16 -0.74
C LEU A 107 10.51 10.03 -1.96
N GLY A 108 11.42 11.00 -1.82
CA GLY A 108 11.88 11.83 -2.95
C GLY A 108 12.49 11.01 -4.09
N ALA A 109 13.37 10.05 -3.76
CA ALA A 109 13.98 9.17 -4.75
C ALA A 109 12.95 8.29 -5.48
N LEU A 110 11.98 7.71 -4.75
CA LEU A 110 10.90 6.92 -5.34
C LEU A 110 10.01 7.74 -6.25
N MET A 111 9.69 8.98 -5.87
CA MET A 111 8.89 9.88 -6.73
C MET A 111 9.66 10.27 -7.99
N ALA A 112 10.99 10.44 -7.92
CA ALA A 112 11.82 10.71 -9.09
C ALA A 112 11.82 9.53 -10.10
N LEU A 113 11.63 8.29 -9.63
CA LEU A 113 11.40 7.11 -10.48
C LEU A 113 9.96 7.04 -11.03
N LYS A 114 9.14 8.09 -10.86
CA LYS A 114 7.72 8.15 -11.27
C LYS A 114 6.84 7.10 -10.60
N ILE A 115 7.27 6.53 -9.48
CA ILE A 115 6.42 5.67 -8.66
C ILE A 115 5.40 6.57 -7.97
N LYS A 116 4.12 6.20 -8.05
CA LYS A 116 3.05 6.96 -7.39
C LYS A 116 3.02 6.66 -5.90
N ARG A 117 2.62 7.65 -5.09
CA ARG A 117 2.54 7.50 -3.62
C ARG A 117 1.53 6.42 -3.19
N ASP A 118 0.48 6.19 -3.96
CA ASP A 118 -0.53 5.16 -3.71
C ASP A 118 -0.05 3.74 -4.10
N SER A 119 1.09 3.60 -4.79
CA SER A 119 1.76 2.31 -4.98
C SER A 119 2.68 1.90 -3.82
N LEU A 120 2.85 2.78 -2.83
CA LEU A 120 3.76 2.61 -1.71
C LEU A 120 2.98 2.51 -0.40
N GLY A 121 3.35 1.57 0.45
CA GLY A 121 3.00 1.59 1.86
C GLY A 121 3.96 2.47 2.65
N ASP A 122 4.39 1.95 3.78
CA ASP A 122 5.33 2.61 4.67
C ASP A 122 6.78 2.39 4.23
N ILE A 123 7.63 3.34 4.63
CA ILE A 123 9.07 3.27 4.45
C ILE A 123 9.69 3.30 5.85
N ILE A 124 10.26 2.17 6.25
CA ILE A 124 10.88 2.00 7.57
C ILE A 124 12.37 2.20 7.37
N VAL A 125 12.93 3.26 7.96
CA VAL A 125 14.36 3.57 7.83
C VAL A 125 15.06 3.26 9.14
N ASP A 126 16.20 2.58 9.04
CA ASP A 126 17.02 2.13 10.14
C ASP A 126 18.52 2.36 9.79
N GLU A 127 19.43 2.02 10.70
CA GLU A 127 20.86 2.22 10.50
C GLU A 127 21.43 1.31 9.40
N GLY A 128 21.84 1.92 8.28
CA GLY A 128 22.41 1.22 7.13
C GLY A 128 21.41 0.39 6.30
N LYS A 129 20.12 0.46 6.62
CA LYS A 129 19.08 -0.23 5.86
C LYS A 129 17.74 0.48 5.90
N ALA A 130 16.87 0.16 4.94
CA ALA A 130 15.47 0.55 4.97
C ALA A 130 14.60 -0.56 4.38
N TYR A 131 13.34 -0.62 4.77
CA TYR A 131 12.32 -1.46 4.16
C TYR A 131 11.28 -0.57 3.48
N ILE A 132 10.95 -0.88 2.24
CA ILE A 132 9.94 -0.18 1.46
C ILE A 132 8.83 -1.18 1.17
N VAL A 133 7.65 -0.92 1.73
CA VAL A 133 6.45 -1.67 1.39
C VAL A 133 5.86 -1.08 0.12
N CYS A 134 5.53 -1.90 -0.87
CA CYS A 134 5.01 -1.43 -2.15
C CYS A 134 4.17 -2.49 -2.86
N ASN A 135 3.50 -2.12 -3.94
CA ASN A 135 2.89 -3.11 -4.84
C ASN A 135 3.96 -3.77 -5.73
N SER A 136 3.59 -4.86 -6.41
CA SER A 136 4.53 -5.60 -7.27
C SER A 136 5.19 -4.75 -8.37
N ILE A 137 4.44 -3.84 -8.99
CA ILE A 137 4.96 -2.98 -10.08
C ILE A 137 6.02 -2.03 -9.54
N ALA A 138 5.75 -1.37 -8.40
CA ALA A 138 6.72 -0.51 -7.75
C ALA A 138 7.94 -1.30 -7.28
N GLY A 139 7.76 -2.52 -6.75
CA GLY A 139 8.86 -3.38 -6.31
C GLY A 139 9.85 -3.69 -7.44
N GLU A 140 9.34 -4.02 -8.62
CA GLU A 140 10.16 -4.28 -9.80
C GLU A 140 10.99 -3.06 -10.20
N ILE A 141 10.36 -1.88 -10.25
CA ILE A 141 11.05 -0.61 -10.56
C ILE A 141 12.12 -0.32 -9.50
N ILE A 142 11.82 -0.49 -8.21
CA ILE A 142 12.76 -0.18 -7.12
C ILE A 142 14.01 -1.06 -7.23
N VAL A 143 13.84 -2.39 -7.35
CA VAL A 143 14.97 -3.33 -7.43
C VAL A 143 15.86 -3.05 -8.65
N ASN A 144 15.24 -2.77 -9.79
CA ASN A 144 15.97 -2.58 -11.04
C ASN A 144 16.61 -1.20 -11.15
N GLU A 145 15.93 -0.14 -10.69
CA GLU A 145 16.28 1.25 -11.03
C GLU A 145 16.75 2.09 -9.84
N LEU A 146 16.38 1.77 -8.59
CA LEU A 146 16.81 2.56 -7.43
C LEU A 146 18.27 2.26 -7.09
N LYS A 147 19.19 3.07 -7.63
CA LYS A 147 20.64 2.98 -7.38
C LYS A 147 21.16 4.02 -6.40
N THR A 148 20.45 5.12 -6.23
CA THR A 148 20.80 6.17 -5.29
C THR A 148 19.59 6.74 -4.57
N VAL A 149 19.80 7.13 -3.31
CA VAL A 149 18.85 7.92 -2.52
C VAL A 149 19.57 9.20 -2.10
N GLY A 150 19.09 10.35 -2.57
CA GLY A 150 19.86 11.59 -2.52
C GLY A 150 21.18 11.47 -3.30
N ARG A 151 22.31 11.48 -2.59
CA ARG A 151 23.65 11.25 -3.18
C ARG A 151 24.27 9.91 -2.75
N ILE A 152 23.55 9.11 -1.99
CA ILE A 152 24.05 7.88 -1.39
C ILE A 152 23.70 6.70 -2.30
N GLY A 153 24.71 5.88 -2.63
CA GLY A 153 24.52 4.64 -3.38
C GLY A 153 23.82 3.59 -2.52
N VAL A 154 22.86 2.88 -3.11
CA VAL A 154 22.06 1.86 -2.41
C VAL A 154 21.97 0.56 -3.22
N GLU A 155 21.74 -0.54 -2.52
CA GLU A 155 21.45 -1.85 -3.11
C GLU A 155 20.06 -2.31 -2.68
N CYS A 156 19.24 -2.76 -3.65
CA CYS A 156 17.84 -3.12 -3.42
C CYS A 156 17.60 -4.60 -3.74
N PHE A 157 16.84 -5.30 -2.89
CA PHE A 157 16.46 -6.70 -3.10
C PHE A 157 15.10 -6.99 -2.45
N TYR A 158 14.40 -8.00 -2.97
CA TYR A 158 13.16 -8.49 -2.36
C TYR A 158 13.46 -9.10 -0.99
N GLU A 159 12.65 -8.74 0.00
CA GLU A 159 12.70 -9.26 1.36
C GLU A 159 11.50 -10.18 1.59
N ASP A 160 11.78 -11.46 1.85
CA ASP A 160 10.76 -12.46 2.13
C ASP A 160 10.50 -12.59 3.64
N ASN A 161 11.43 -12.13 4.49
CA ASN A 161 11.29 -12.12 5.94
C ASN A 161 11.61 -10.72 6.49
N PRO A 162 10.70 -9.75 6.30
CA PRO A 162 10.80 -8.47 7.01
C PRO A 162 10.74 -8.73 8.53
N ILE A 163 11.46 -7.90 9.30
CA ILE A 163 11.63 -7.96 10.76
C ILE A 163 10.47 -8.62 11.51
#